data_AF-A0A7J6QJ13-F1
#
_entry.id   AF-A0A7J6QJ13-F1
#
_cell.length_a   1.000
_cell.length_b   1.000
_cell.length_c   1.000
_cell.angle_alpha   90.00
_cell.angle_beta   90.00
_cell.angle_gamma   90.00
#
_symmetry.space_group_name_H-M   'P 1'
#
loop_
_entity.id
_entity.type
_entity.pdbx_description
1 polymer ?
#
loop_
_entity_poly.entity_id
_entity_poly.type
_entity_poly.pdbx_seq_one_letter_code
_entity_poly.pdbx_strand_id
1 'polypeptide(L)'
;RFLDLYVRSVFTDPQLHAKSILGKTLSPQTFGPVVNAFVEAFANAVPAAATFTQAMARSSNLLGKEQAINTYKSDMEAAMGPKTGSGIKPDQLERASIKAKTMALQSFSKQTLFGPDDEREKTKDELVKEIDGLLDYYKDENQRRMDKSLAAFAGATVLVIILYLMDKFSDFACDWYSDTCVRFSNILFSIYFTIIVVIGVNVFLLYRDRGQVAAASALMEMVKESVNLGLGYAEKVREHPDKQHLVAVARSFASDCSASLRPVYHKVIDVIQPPALHHTADLPTLNENKENSGIEMTEAKPSEVEKTRRRHRRSD
;
A
#
# COMPACT_ATOMS: atom_id res chain seq x y z
N ARG A 1 8.35 -43.07 -24.30
CA ARG A 1 8.90 -41.83 -24.90
C ARG A 1 7.84 -40.99 -25.62
N PHE A 2 6.91 -41.58 -26.38
CA PHE A 2 5.80 -40.85 -27.04
C PHE A 2 4.94 -40.02 -26.07
N LEU A 3 4.53 -40.61 -24.94
CA LEU A 3 3.68 -39.93 -23.96
C LEU A 3 4.34 -38.68 -23.34
N ASP A 4 5.66 -38.72 -23.11
CA ASP A 4 6.43 -37.58 -22.61
C ASP A 4 6.52 -36.43 -23.64
N LEU A 5 6.73 -36.77 -24.93
CA LEU A 5 6.69 -35.77 -26.01
C LEU A 5 5.30 -35.17 -26.19
N TYR A 6 4.24 -36.00 -26.08
CA TYR A 6 2.87 -35.53 -26.16
C TYR A 6 2.52 -34.58 -25.00
N VAL A 7 2.83 -34.97 -23.76
CA VAL A 7 2.59 -34.13 -22.58
C VAL A 7 3.37 -32.82 -22.68
N ARG A 8 4.65 -32.85 -23.10
CA ARG A 8 5.40 -31.61 -23.33
C ARG A 8 4.78 -30.77 -24.44
N SER A 9 4.34 -31.36 -25.54
CA SER A 9 3.72 -30.59 -26.61
C SER A 9 2.43 -29.89 -26.15
N VAL A 10 1.61 -30.55 -25.33
CA VAL A 10 0.30 -30.04 -24.91
C VAL A 10 0.40 -29.09 -23.70
N PHE A 11 1.29 -29.37 -22.75
CA PHE A 11 1.34 -28.69 -21.45
C PHE A 11 2.55 -27.76 -21.27
N THR A 12 3.39 -27.55 -22.29
CA THR A 12 4.51 -26.59 -22.20
C THR A 12 4.15 -25.24 -22.84
N ASP A 13 4.57 -24.16 -22.19
CA ASP A 13 4.55 -22.81 -22.75
C ASP A 13 5.35 -22.79 -24.08
N PRO A 14 4.83 -22.23 -25.19
CA PRO A 14 3.78 -21.20 -25.28
C PRO A 14 2.36 -21.71 -25.57
N GLN A 15 2.11 -23.03 -25.60
CA GLN A 15 0.83 -23.58 -26.10
C GLN A 15 -0.31 -23.55 -25.05
N LEU A 16 0.01 -23.24 -23.80
CA LEU A 16 -0.97 -23.17 -22.71
C LEU A 16 -1.76 -21.86 -22.80
N HIS A 17 -2.81 -21.85 -23.61
CA HIS A 17 -3.68 -20.68 -23.74
C HIS A 17 -4.80 -20.69 -22.70
N ALA A 18 -5.00 -19.55 -22.04
CA ALA A 18 -6.17 -19.35 -21.19
C ALA A 18 -7.45 -19.57 -22.01
N LYS A 19 -8.37 -20.38 -21.50
CA LYS A 19 -9.62 -20.69 -22.20
C LYS A 19 -10.38 -19.39 -22.45
N SER A 20 -10.72 -19.13 -23.71
CA SER A 20 -11.55 -17.99 -24.08
C SER A 20 -12.93 -18.41 -24.57
N ILE A 21 -13.97 -17.70 -24.15
CA ILE A 21 -15.32 -17.78 -24.72
C ILE A 21 -15.66 -16.40 -25.28
N LEU A 22 -16.08 -16.34 -26.54
CA LEU A 22 -16.39 -15.09 -27.25
C LEU A 22 -15.23 -14.07 -27.22
N GLY A 23 -13.99 -14.56 -27.36
CA GLY A 23 -12.79 -13.72 -27.37
C GLY A 23 -12.35 -13.19 -26.00
N LYS A 24 -13.03 -13.56 -24.90
CA LYS A 24 -12.64 -13.19 -23.54
C LYS A 24 -12.07 -14.37 -22.79
N THR A 25 -10.91 -14.18 -22.17
CA THR A 25 -10.28 -15.16 -21.28
C THR A 25 -11.11 -15.36 -20.02
N LEU A 26 -11.41 -16.60 -19.68
CA LEU A 26 -12.14 -16.96 -18.47
C LEU A 26 -11.18 -17.01 -17.27
N SER A 27 -11.64 -16.48 -16.14
CA SER A 27 -10.97 -16.68 -14.86
C SER A 27 -11.44 -17.99 -14.22
N PRO A 28 -10.69 -18.58 -13.28
CA PRO A 28 -11.17 -19.72 -12.50
C PRO A 28 -12.49 -19.43 -11.75
N GLN A 29 -12.75 -18.16 -11.43
CA GLN A 29 -13.95 -17.71 -10.70
C GLN A 29 -15.18 -17.68 -11.62
N THR A 30 -15.02 -17.31 -12.90
CA THR A 30 -16.13 -17.30 -13.86
C THR A 30 -16.32 -18.61 -14.62
N PHE A 31 -15.30 -19.47 -14.68
CA PHE A 31 -15.39 -20.75 -15.38
C PHE A 31 -16.54 -21.63 -14.84
N GLY A 32 -16.62 -21.82 -13.53
CA GLY A 32 -17.66 -22.65 -12.90
C GLY A 32 -19.09 -22.17 -13.22
N PRO A 33 -19.42 -20.89 -12.94
CA PRO A 33 -20.73 -20.32 -13.28
C PRO A 33 -21.09 -20.44 -14.76
N VAL A 34 -20.13 -20.20 -15.67
CA VAL A 34 -20.35 -20.30 -17.11
C VAL A 34 -20.63 -21.75 -17.54
N VAL A 35 -19.86 -22.72 -17.03
CA VAL A 35 -20.11 -24.15 -17.31
C VAL A 35 -21.47 -24.58 -16.78
N ASN A 36 -21.82 -24.18 -15.56
CA ASN A 36 -23.14 -24.48 -14.98
C ASN A 36 -24.27 -23.90 -15.83
N ALA A 37 -24.13 -22.68 -16.34
CA ALA A 37 -25.12 -22.06 -17.22
C ALA A 37 -25.30 -22.85 -18.52
N PHE A 38 -24.21 -23.36 -19.12
CA PHE A 38 -24.30 -24.24 -20.29
C PHE A 38 -24.93 -25.58 -19.93
N VAL A 39 -24.49 -26.23 -18.85
CA VAL A 39 -25.03 -27.53 -18.41
C VAL A 39 -26.53 -27.43 -18.16
N GLU A 40 -26.99 -26.41 -17.43
CA GLU A 40 -28.41 -26.18 -17.15
C GLU A 40 -29.20 -25.94 -18.44
N ALA A 41 -28.66 -25.16 -19.37
CA ALA A 41 -29.29 -24.90 -20.67
C ALA A 41 -29.40 -26.16 -21.54
N PHE A 42 -28.49 -27.13 -21.39
CA PHE A 42 -28.54 -28.40 -22.13
C PHE A 42 -29.24 -29.54 -21.39
N ALA A 43 -29.35 -29.48 -20.06
CA ALA A 43 -29.94 -30.55 -19.23
C ALA A 43 -31.43 -30.78 -19.54
N ASN A 44 -32.16 -29.72 -19.90
CA ASN A 44 -33.61 -29.77 -20.15
C ASN A 44 -34.00 -29.46 -21.61
N ALA A 45 -33.03 -29.30 -22.51
CA ALA A 45 -33.30 -28.89 -23.89
C ALA A 45 -33.47 -30.09 -24.84
N VAL A 46 -34.71 -30.34 -25.26
CA VAL A 46 -34.98 -30.86 -26.62
C VAL A 46 -34.40 -29.84 -27.62
N PRO A 47 -33.77 -30.22 -28.75
CA PRO A 47 -32.90 -29.34 -29.54
C PRO A 47 -33.65 -28.13 -30.11
N ALA A 48 -33.71 -27.07 -29.32
CA ALA A 48 -34.22 -25.77 -29.69
C ALA A 48 -33.08 -24.77 -29.48
N ALA A 49 -32.63 -24.16 -30.58
CA ALA A 49 -31.50 -23.22 -30.61
C ALA A 49 -31.62 -22.04 -29.61
N ALA A 50 -32.82 -21.79 -29.07
CA ALA A 50 -33.10 -20.78 -28.06
C ALA A 50 -32.32 -20.97 -26.74
N THR A 51 -31.97 -22.21 -26.36
CA THR A 51 -31.31 -22.46 -25.06
C THR A 51 -29.83 -22.09 -25.07
N PHE A 52 -29.15 -22.25 -26.20
CA PHE A 52 -27.74 -21.87 -26.34
C PHE A 52 -27.54 -20.34 -26.36
N THR A 53 -28.43 -19.60 -27.04
CA THR A 53 -28.40 -18.13 -27.03
C THR A 53 -28.66 -17.55 -25.65
N GLN A 54 -29.53 -18.19 -24.85
CA GLN A 54 -29.77 -17.80 -23.46
C GLN A 54 -28.55 -18.07 -22.59
N ALA A 55 -27.91 -19.25 -22.73
CA ALA A 55 -26.67 -19.55 -22.01
C ALA A 55 -25.53 -18.58 -22.37
N MET A 56 -25.42 -18.20 -23.65
CA MET A 56 -24.48 -17.18 -24.10
C MET A 56 -24.77 -15.80 -23.50
N ALA A 57 -26.03 -15.36 -23.51
CA ALA A 57 -26.43 -14.08 -22.93
C ALA A 57 -26.07 -14.01 -21.43
N ARG A 58 -26.43 -15.05 -20.67
CA ARG A 58 -26.07 -15.18 -19.25
C ARG A 58 -24.57 -15.16 -19.03
N SER A 59 -23.82 -15.93 -19.82
CA SER A 59 -22.35 -15.95 -19.75
C SER A 59 -21.74 -14.58 -20.07
N SER A 60 -22.26 -13.88 -21.09
CA SER A 60 -21.80 -12.54 -21.46
C SER A 60 -22.10 -11.52 -20.37
N ASN A 61 -23.26 -11.61 -19.72
CA ASN A 61 -23.65 -10.77 -18.59
C ASN A 61 -22.75 -10.99 -17.37
N LEU A 62 -22.46 -12.25 -17.03
CA LEU A 62 -21.56 -12.60 -15.93
C LEU A 62 -20.12 -12.11 -16.20
N LEU A 63 -19.59 -12.33 -17.39
CA LEU A 63 -18.26 -11.85 -17.77
C LEU A 63 -18.20 -10.32 -17.81
N GLY A 64 -19.27 -9.68 -18.27
CA GLY A 64 -19.41 -8.22 -18.25
C GLY A 64 -19.34 -7.66 -16.83
N LYS A 65 -20.06 -8.30 -15.90
CA LYS A 65 -20.07 -7.94 -14.48
C LYS A 65 -18.69 -8.07 -13.86
N GLU A 66 -18.02 -9.22 -14.03
CA GLU A 66 -16.66 -9.46 -13.51
C GLU A 66 -15.67 -8.41 -14.04
N GLN A 67 -15.68 -8.14 -15.35
CA GLN A 67 -14.78 -7.17 -15.95
C GLN A 67 -15.05 -5.74 -15.46
N ALA A 68 -16.33 -5.36 -15.27
CA ALA A 68 -16.70 -4.06 -14.74
C ALA A 68 -16.22 -3.87 -13.29
N ILE A 69 -16.36 -4.90 -12.43
CA ILE A 69 -15.85 -4.88 -11.05
C ILE A 69 -14.33 -4.72 -11.02
N ASN A 70 -13.62 -5.46 -11.87
CA ASN A 70 -12.16 -5.36 -11.96
C ASN A 70 -11.71 -3.98 -12.43
N THR A 71 -12.45 -3.37 -13.37
CA THR A 71 -12.21 -1.99 -13.82
C THR A 71 -12.40 -1.02 -12.65
N TYR A 72 -13.49 -1.14 -11.91
CA TYR A 72 -13.76 -0.30 -10.74
C TYR A 72 -12.65 -0.40 -9.68
N LYS A 73 -12.24 -1.63 -9.32
CA LYS A 73 -11.17 -1.87 -8.35
C LYS A 73 -9.85 -1.24 -8.81
N SER A 74 -9.48 -1.45 -10.07
CA SER A 74 -8.24 -0.89 -10.63
C SER A 74 -8.24 0.64 -10.62
N ASP A 75 -9.35 1.28 -10.98
CA ASP A 75 -9.46 2.74 -10.98
C ASP A 75 -9.42 3.31 -9.55
N MET A 76 -10.08 2.64 -8.59
CA MET A 76 -10.04 3.03 -7.18
C MET A 76 -8.66 2.85 -6.56
N GLU A 77 -7.97 1.75 -6.84
CA GLU A 77 -6.60 1.51 -6.40
C GLU A 77 -5.63 2.53 -6.98
N ALA A 78 -5.81 2.91 -8.25
CA ALA A 78 -5.02 3.97 -8.88
C ALA A 78 -5.26 5.34 -8.22
N ALA A 79 -6.51 5.65 -7.87
CA ALA A 79 -6.86 6.89 -7.17
C ALA A 79 -6.28 6.95 -5.74
N MET A 80 -6.27 5.83 -5.03
CA MET A 80 -5.71 5.70 -3.68
C MET A 80 -4.20 5.39 -3.65
N GLY A 81 -3.51 5.46 -4.80
CA GLY A 81 -2.23 4.80 -5.10
C GLY A 81 -1.12 4.81 -4.03
N PRO A 82 -0.03 4.06 -4.23
CA PRO A 82 1.03 3.86 -3.21
C PRO A 82 1.69 5.18 -2.76
N LYS A 83 1.61 6.22 -3.59
CA LYS A 83 2.16 7.55 -3.30
C LYS A 83 1.33 8.36 -2.30
N THR A 84 0.03 8.10 -2.20
CA THR A 84 -0.88 8.77 -1.26
C THR A 84 -0.94 8.02 0.07
N GLY A 85 0.19 7.53 0.58
CA GLY A 85 0.26 6.73 1.81
C GLY A 85 -0.43 7.35 3.04
N SER A 86 -0.73 8.65 2.97
CA SER A 86 -1.51 9.41 3.94
C SER A 86 -3.03 9.42 3.71
N GLY A 87 -3.56 8.53 2.85
CA GLY A 87 -4.94 8.48 2.35
C GLY A 87 -5.40 9.74 1.58
N ILE A 88 -6.61 9.70 1.01
CA ILE A 88 -7.26 10.82 0.29
C ILE A 88 -8.49 11.37 1.02
N LYS A 89 -8.83 12.65 0.80
CA LYS A 89 -10.00 13.28 1.45
C LYS A 89 -11.30 12.55 1.07
N PRO A 90 -12.30 12.44 1.97
CA PRO A 90 -13.58 11.76 1.68
C PRO A 90 -14.25 12.26 0.41
N ASP A 91 -14.30 13.58 0.20
CA ASP A 91 -14.88 14.18 -1.01
C ASP A 91 -14.13 13.78 -2.29
N GLN A 92 -12.81 13.60 -2.21
CA GLN A 92 -11.99 13.18 -3.34
C GLN A 92 -12.19 11.69 -3.63
N LEU A 93 -12.31 10.87 -2.58
CA LEU A 93 -12.63 9.45 -2.69
C LEU A 93 -14.00 9.25 -3.34
N GLU A 94 -15.00 10.02 -2.93
CA GLU A 94 -16.35 9.96 -3.50
C GLU A 94 -16.34 10.36 -4.98
N ARG A 95 -15.67 11.46 -5.34
CA ARG A 95 -15.50 11.85 -6.76
C ARG A 95 -14.79 10.79 -7.59
N ALA A 96 -13.74 10.17 -7.04
CA ALA A 96 -13.03 9.07 -7.69
C ALA A 96 -13.95 7.85 -7.88
N SER A 97 -14.75 7.51 -6.87
CA SER A 97 -15.73 6.42 -6.93
C SER A 97 -16.83 6.67 -7.95
N ILE A 98 -17.41 7.88 -8.01
CA ILE A 98 -18.42 8.23 -9.02
C ILE A 98 -17.84 8.06 -10.44
N LYS A 99 -16.59 8.52 -10.65
CA LYS A 99 -15.91 8.37 -11.94
C LYS A 99 -15.67 6.90 -12.28
N ALA A 100 -15.12 6.12 -11.35
CA ALA A 100 -14.85 4.69 -11.53
C ALA A 100 -16.15 3.89 -11.76
N LYS A 101 -17.23 4.19 -11.02
CA LYS A 101 -18.56 3.59 -11.18
C LYS A 101 -19.11 3.87 -12.58
N THR A 102 -19.02 5.12 -13.04
CA THR A 102 -19.45 5.50 -14.40
C THR A 102 -18.67 4.73 -15.47
N MET A 103 -17.35 4.61 -15.32
CA MET A 103 -16.51 3.85 -16.25
C MET A 103 -16.82 2.35 -16.24
N ALA A 104 -17.04 1.76 -15.05
CA ALA A 104 -17.42 0.37 -14.90
C ALA A 104 -18.78 0.06 -15.54
N LEU A 105 -19.79 0.92 -15.31
CA LEU A 105 -21.11 0.77 -15.93
C LEU A 105 -21.05 0.93 -17.45
N GLN A 106 -20.27 1.89 -17.96
CA GLN A 106 -20.07 2.05 -19.40
C GLN A 106 -19.38 0.81 -20.01
N SER A 107 -18.40 0.23 -19.31
CA SER A 107 -17.72 -1.00 -19.72
C SER A 107 -18.68 -2.19 -19.74
N PHE A 108 -19.54 -2.31 -18.73
CA PHE A 108 -20.59 -3.34 -18.67
C PHE A 108 -21.55 -3.23 -19.85
N SER A 109 -22.14 -2.05 -20.10
CA SER A 109 -23.11 -1.84 -21.19
C SER A 109 -22.52 -2.12 -22.57
N LYS A 110 -21.22 -1.86 -22.79
CA LYS A 110 -20.55 -2.19 -24.06
C LYS A 110 -20.38 -3.70 -24.27
N GLN A 111 -20.36 -4.48 -23.19
CA GLN A 111 -20.09 -5.91 -23.22
C GLN A 111 -21.35 -6.78 -23.20
N THR A 112 -22.46 -6.25 -22.68
CA THR A 112 -23.73 -6.98 -22.52
C THR A 112 -24.71 -6.62 -23.62
N LEU A 113 -24.35 -7.02 -24.85
CA LEU A 113 -25.16 -6.76 -26.05
C LEU A 113 -26.23 -7.82 -26.32
N PHE A 114 -26.14 -9.00 -25.70
CA PHE A 114 -27.02 -10.14 -25.97
C PHE A 114 -27.94 -10.44 -24.78
N GLY A 115 -29.15 -10.91 -25.08
CA GLY A 115 -30.14 -11.34 -24.08
C GLY A 115 -31.33 -10.39 -23.98
N PRO A 116 -32.36 -10.81 -23.23
CA PRO A 116 -33.51 -9.97 -22.95
C PRO A 116 -33.12 -8.86 -21.95
N ASP A 117 -33.78 -7.70 -22.06
CA ASP A 117 -33.43 -6.50 -21.31
C ASP A 117 -33.60 -6.66 -19.79
N ASP A 118 -34.52 -7.52 -19.36
CA ASP A 118 -34.81 -7.82 -17.96
C ASP A 118 -33.64 -8.54 -17.26
N GLU A 119 -33.06 -9.58 -17.86
CA GLU A 119 -31.89 -10.28 -17.31
C GLU A 119 -30.66 -9.36 -17.24
N ARG A 120 -30.52 -8.47 -18.24
CA ARG A 120 -29.42 -7.49 -18.29
C ARG A 120 -29.56 -6.43 -17.19
N GLU A 121 -30.75 -5.87 -17.02
CA GLU A 121 -30.98 -4.86 -15.98
C GLU A 121 -30.84 -5.46 -14.58
N LYS A 122 -31.32 -6.70 -14.37
CA LYS A 122 -31.09 -7.43 -13.11
C LYS A 122 -29.60 -7.60 -12.80
N THR A 123 -28.79 -7.99 -13.81
CA THR A 123 -27.34 -8.15 -13.62
C THR A 123 -26.66 -6.80 -13.34
N LYS A 124 -27.15 -5.73 -13.97
CA LYS A 124 -26.67 -4.36 -13.73
C LYS A 124 -27.00 -3.87 -12.32
N ASP A 125 -28.19 -4.16 -11.81
CA ASP A 125 -28.57 -3.85 -10.43
C ASP A 125 -27.68 -4.58 -9.42
N GLU A 126 -27.38 -5.85 -9.68
CA GLU A 126 -26.42 -6.61 -8.86
C GLU A 126 -25.01 -6.01 -8.92
N LEU A 127 -24.55 -5.59 -10.10
CA LEU A 127 -23.26 -4.91 -10.27
C LEU A 127 -23.23 -3.60 -9.46
N VAL A 128 -24.29 -2.80 -9.49
CA VAL A 128 -24.37 -1.55 -8.71
C VAL A 128 -24.28 -1.82 -7.21
N LYS A 129 -25.04 -2.81 -6.71
CA LYS A 129 -24.98 -3.22 -5.30
C LYS A 129 -23.58 -3.67 -4.88
N GLU A 130 -22.89 -4.41 -5.73
CA GLU A 130 -21.53 -4.89 -5.46
C GLU A 130 -20.51 -3.74 -5.47
N ILE A 131 -20.64 -2.78 -6.40
CA ILE A 131 -19.82 -1.56 -6.42
C ILE A 131 -20.04 -0.72 -5.15
N ASP A 132 -21.28 -0.58 -4.69
CA ASP A 132 -21.59 0.17 -3.47
C ASP A 132 -20.97 -0.50 -2.23
N GLY A 133 -21.01 -1.84 -2.15
CA GLY A 133 -20.30 -2.59 -1.10
C GLY A 133 -18.77 -2.43 -1.17
N LEU A 134 -18.18 -2.38 -2.37
CA LEU A 134 -16.76 -2.10 -2.55
C LEU A 134 -16.39 -0.67 -2.17
N LEU A 135 -17.28 0.31 -2.38
CA LEU A 135 -17.06 1.68 -1.94
C LEU A 135 -16.93 1.75 -0.41
N ASP A 136 -17.78 1.06 0.34
CA ASP A 136 -17.68 1.04 1.80
C ASP A 136 -16.36 0.40 2.26
N TYR A 137 -15.94 -0.70 1.63
CA TYR A 137 -14.60 -1.28 1.85
C TYR A 137 -13.48 -0.24 1.60
N TYR A 138 -13.56 0.53 0.51
CA TYR A 138 -12.56 1.54 0.21
C TYR A 138 -12.60 2.74 1.15
N LYS A 139 -13.76 3.10 1.72
CA LYS A 139 -13.85 4.12 2.79
C LYS A 139 -13.12 3.65 4.04
N ASP A 140 -13.36 2.41 4.47
CA ASP A 140 -12.72 1.83 5.65
C ASP A 140 -11.21 1.69 5.47
N GLU A 141 -10.75 1.21 4.30
CA GLU A 141 -9.32 1.10 4.00
C GLU A 141 -8.66 2.48 3.90
N ASN A 142 -9.33 3.46 3.31
CA ASN A 142 -8.83 4.83 3.27
C ASN A 142 -8.71 5.41 4.68
N GLN A 143 -9.70 5.19 5.56
CA GLN A 143 -9.64 5.58 6.96
C GLN A 143 -8.47 4.90 7.68
N ARG A 144 -8.25 3.60 7.48
CA ARG A 144 -7.09 2.90 8.06
C ARG A 144 -5.75 3.48 7.61
N ARG A 145 -5.62 3.88 6.33
CA ARG A 145 -4.42 4.56 5.82
C ARG A 145 -4.24 5.95 6.43
N MET A 146 -5.35 6.64 6.73
CA MET A 146 -5.31 7.90 7.44
C MET A 146 -4.74 7.75 8.84
N ASP A 147 -5.25 6.78 9.59
CA ASP A 147 -4.84 6.59 10.98
C ASP A 147 -3.36 6.18 11.03
N LYS A 148 -2.94 5.31 10.09
CA LYS A 148 -1.53 4.93 9.91
C LYS A 148 -0.61 6.09 9.50
N SER A 149 -1.13 7.16 8.88
CA SER A 149 -0.31 8.30 8.47
C SER A 149 0.28 9.07 9.66
N LEU A 150 -0.42 9.10 10.81
CA LEU A 150 0.10 9.69 12.04
C LEU A 150 1.03 8.76 12.80
N ALA A 151 0.88 7.45 12.64
CA ALA A 151 1.81 6.47 13.20
C ALA A 151 3.25 6.69 12.69
N ALA A 152 3.43 7.26 11.49
CA ALA A 152 4.74 7.64 10.98
C ALA A 152 5.48 8.70 11.85
N PHE A 153 4.75 9.45 12.69
CA PHE A 153 5.32 10.40 13.65
C PHE A 153 5.60 9.79 15.02
N ALA A 154 5.21 8.53 15.28
CA ALA A 154 5.43 7.88 16.58
C ALA A 154 6.91 7.88 16.99
N GLY A 155 7.82 7.60 16.05
CA GLY A 155 9.26 7.66 16.31
C GLY A 155 9.75 9.06 16.71
N ALA A 156 9.18 10.11 16.11
CA ALA A 156 9.49 11.49 16.47
C ALA A 156 8.94 11.87 17.85
N THR A 157 7.75 11.38 18.20
CA THR A 157 7.16 11.57 19.53
C THR A 157 8.00 10.91 20.61
N VAL A 158 8.48 9.68 20.39
CA VAL A 158 9.40 9.00 21.33
C VAL A 158 10.68 9.80 21.52
N LEU A 159 11.27 10.31 20.43
CA LEU A 159 12.46 11.16 20.52
C LEU A 159 12.20 12.42 21.36
N VAL A 160 11.08 13.10 21.14
CA VAL A 160 10.70 14.28 21.92
C VAL A 160 10.59 13.96 23.41
N ILE A 161 9.96 12.83 23.76
CA ILE A 161 9.83 12.39 25.16
C ILE A 161 11.21 12.16 25.78
N ILE A 162 12.12 11.49 25.07
CA ILE A 162 13.49 11.24 25.55
C ILE A 162 14.25 12.55 25.75
N LEU A 163 14.21 13.45 24.75
CA LEU A 163 14.87 14.76 24.82
C LEU A 163 14.32 15.60 25.98
N TYR A 164 13.00 15.59 26.19
CA TYR A 164 12.36 16.27 27.30
C TYR A 164 12.80 15.70 28.67
N LEU A 165 12.92 14.38 28.80
CA LEU A 165 13.42 13.76 30.04
C LEU A 165 14.90 14.09 30.28
N MET A 166 15.72 14.10 29.23
CA MET A 166 17.13 14.50 29.33
C MET A 166 17.27 15.97 29.73
N ASP A 167 16.46 16.85 29.16
CA ASP A 167 16.38 18.28 29.51
C ASP A 167 16.08 18.44 31.00
N LYS A 168 15.01 17.80 31.49
CA LYS A 168 14.64 17.85 32.91
C LYS A 168 15.66 17.25 33.85
N PHE A 169 16.34 16.19 33.43
CA PHE A 169 17.43 15.62 34.21
C PHE A 169 18.63 16.57 34.25
N SER A 170 18.95 17.23 33.14
CA SER A 170 20.02 18.23 33.06
C SER A 170 19.73 19.44 33.94
N ASP A 171 18.52 19.99 33.87
CA ASP A 171 18.10 21.11 34.74
C ASP A 171 18.25 20.73 36.22
N PHE A 172 17.77 19.53 36.59
CA PHE A 172 17.84 19.04 37.97
C PHE A 172 19.29 18.80 38.44
N ALA A 173 20.14 18.23 37.61
CA ALA A 173 21.49 17.84 37.99
C ALA A 173 22.51 18.98 37.88
N CYS A 174 22.31 19.93 36.96
CA CYS A 174 23.40 20.74 36.42
C CYS A 174 23.23 22.26 36.59
N ASP A 175 22.02 22.76 36.88
CA ASP A 175 21.74 24.21 37.02
C ASP A 175 22.57 24.91 38.11
N TRP A 176 23.01 24.16 39.11
CA TRP A 176 23.79 24.70 40.22
C TRP A 176 25.31 24.71 39.97
N TYR A 177 25.81 24.08 38.90
CA TYR A 177 27.24 23.79 38.76
C TYR A 177 27.93 24.34 37.50
N SER A 178 27.23 24.56 36.36
CA SER A 178 27.92 24.95 35.11
C SER A 178 27.06 25.73 34.11
N ASP A 179 27.55 26.89 33.68
CA ASP A 179 26.98 27.69 32.58
C ASP A 179 26.91 26.94 31.24
N THR A 180 27.79 25.95 31.04
CA THR A 180 27.78 25.11 29.82
C THR A 180 26.53 24.24 29.77
N CYS A 181 26.05 23.76 30.91
CA CYS A 181 24.82 22.98 31.00
C CYS A 181 23.59 23.82 30.62
N VAL A 182 23.53 25.08 31.07
CA VAL A 182 22.44 26.02 30.72
C VAL A 182 22.40 26.26 29.20
N ARG A 183 23.56 26.40 28.55
CA ARG A 183 23.62 26.56 27.08
C ARG A 183 23.15 25.30 26.35
N PHE A 184 23.48 24.12 26.85
CA PHE A 184 23.05 22.85 26.24
C PHE A 184 21.55 22.60 26.41
N SER A 185 21.00 22.87 27.60
CA SER A 185 19.55 22.83 27.89
C SER A 185 18.77 23.74 26.92
N ASN A 186 19.22 24.99 26.71
CA ASN A 186 18.59 25.89 25.73
C ASN A 186 18.58 25.34 24.28
N ILE A 187 19.63 24.62 23.86
CA ILE A 187 19.70 24.00 22.53
C ILE A 187 18.73 22.82 22.45
N LEU A 188 18.72 21.93 23.46
CA LEU A 188 17.79 20.80 23.53
C LEU A 188 16.34 21.28 23.52
N PHE A 189 16.03 22.30 24.32
CA PHE A 189 14.75 23.00 24.34
C PHE A 189 14.30 23.42 22.94
N SER A 190 15.18 24.13 22.22
CA SER A 190 14.88 24.58 20.86
C SER A 190 14.58 23.43 19.90
N ILE A 191 15.33 22.32 20.00
CA ILE A 191 15.15 21.15 19.14
C ILE A 191 13.80 20.48 19.41
N TYR A 192 13.51 20.09 20.65
CA TYR A 192 12.24 19.37 20.92
C TYR A 192 11.03 20.27 20.73
N PHE A 193 11.13 21.56 21.07
CA PHE A 193 10.06 22.52 20.84
C PHE A 193 9.74 22.64 19.35
N THR A 194 10.76 22.69 18.48
CA THR A 194 10.57 22.72 17.02
C THR A 194 9.83 21.46 16.53
N ILE A 195 10.20 20.27 17.04
CA ILE A 195 9.52 19.01 16.67
C ILE A 195 8.05 19.02 17.15
N ILE A 196 7.79 19.47 18.38
CA ILE A 196 6.42 19.60 18.92
C ILE A 196 5.58 20.55 18.07
N VAL A 197 6.13 21.69 17.66
CA VAL A 197 5.42 22.64 16.77
C VAL A 197 5.12 21.99 15.42
N VAL A 198 6.06 21.26 14.82
CA VAL A 198 5.82 20.55 13.55
C VAL A 198 4.73 19.49 13.71
N ILE A 199 4.77 18.66 14.76
CA ILE A 199 3.73 17.67 15.04
C ILE A 199 2.39 18.37 15.29
N GLY A 200 2.37 19.43 16.08
CA GLY A 200 1.19 20.23 16.39
C GLY A 200 0.54 20.85 15.16
N VAL A 201 1.34 21.36 14.22
CA VAL A 201 0.84 21.87 12.93
C VAL A 201 0.22 20.75 12.10
N ASN A 202 0.84 19.56 12.05
CA ASN A 202 0.27 18.41 11.32
C ASN A 202 -1.04 17.93 11.95
N VAL A 203 -1.11 17.84 13.27
CA VAL A 203 -2.33 17.51 14.03
C VAL A 203 -3.40 18.58 13.80
N PHE A 204 -3.03 19.86 13.79
CA PHE A 204 -3.97 20.96 13.52
C PHE A 204 -4.52 20.91 12.09
N LEU A 205 -3.68 20.65 11.09
CA LEU A 205 -4.12 20.47 9.71
C LEU A 205 -5.07 19.28 9.58
N LEU A 206 -4.78 18.18 10.27
CA LEU A 206 -5.66 17.00 10.34
C LEU A 206 -7.00 17.34 10.99
N TYR A 207 -6.96 18.05 12.12
CA TYR A 207 -8.13 18.51 12.85
C TYR A 207 -9.02 19.43 12.01
N ARG A 208 -8.41 20.39 11.29
CA ARG A 208 -9.15 21.31 10.42
C ARG A 208 -9.79 20.60 9.24
N ASP A 209 -9.07 19.65 8.64
CA ASP A 209 -9.53 19.00 7.41
C ASP A 209 -10.52 17.84 7.69
N ARG A 210 -10.56 17.27 8.91
CA ARG A 210 -11.32 16.02 9.19
C ARG A 210 -12.18 16.06 10.46
N GLY A 211 -12.08 17.10 11.26
CA GLY A 211 -12.83 17.25 12.51
C GLY A 211 -12.15 16.61 13.72
N GLN A 212 -12.80 16.76 14.88
CA GLN A 212 -12.20 16.46 16.19
C GLN A 212 -12.01 14.96 16.42
N VAL A 213 -12.96 14.14 15.98
CA VAL A 213 -12.98 12.69 16.27
C VAL A 213 -11.84 11.97 15.56
N ALA A 214 -11.62 12.28 14.28
CA ALA A 214 -10.54 11.68 13.49
C ALA A 214 -9.15 12.12 13.99
N ALA A 215 -9.02 13.37 14.46
CA ALA A 215 -7.76 13.82 15.05
C ALA A 215 -7.48 13.12 16.39
N ALA A 216 -8.50 12.92 17.22
CA ALA A 216 -8.37 12.23 18.49
C ALA A 216 -8.00 10.74 18.32
N SER A 217 -8.64 10.03 17.37
CA SER A 217 -8.30 8.62 17.08
C SER A 217 -6.86 8.48 16.59
N ALA A 218 -6.44 9.32 15.65
CA ALA A 218 -5.10 9.29 15.09
C ALA A 218 -4.02 9.66 16.14
N LEU A 219 -4.32 10.59 17.06
CA LEU A 219 -3.46 10.87 18.21
C LEU A 219 -3.35 9.66 19.15
N MET A 220 -4.46 8.97 19.43
CA MET A 220 -4.47 7.79 20.28
C MET A 220 -3.63 6.65 19.68
N GLU A 221 -3.73 6.43 18.37
CA GLU A 221 -2.88 5.47 17.65
C GLU A 221 -1.41 5.87 17.70
N MET A 222 -1.09 7.15 17.48
CA MET A 222 0.28 7.65 17.59
C MET A 222 0.85 7.41 18.99
N VAL A 223 0.08 7.67 20.05
CA VAL A 223 0.51 7.42 21.45
C VAL A 223 0.72 5.94 21.69
N LYS A 224 -0.21 5.08 21.26
CA LYS A 224 -0.08 3.61 21.38
C LYS A 224 1.18 3.11 20.70
N GLU A 225 1.44 3.56 19.48
CA GLU A 225 2.63 3.16 18.73
C GLU A 225 3.91 3.71 19.34
N SER A 226 3.87 4.94 19.88
CA SER A 226 5.00 5.53 20.62
C SER A 226 5.34 4.72 21.87
N VAL A 227 4.34 4.24 22.61
CA VAL A 227 4.52 3.38 23.78
C VAL A 227 5.12 2.03 23.38
N ASN A 228 4.58 1.39 22.33
CA ASN A 228 5.10 0.12 21.82
C ASN A 228 6.56 0.23 21.39
N LEU A 229 6.90 1.27 20.63
CA LEU A 229 8.27 1.57 20.24
C LEU A 229 9.14 1.82 21.47
N GLY A 230 8.72 2.69 22.39
CA GLY A 230 9.44 2.99 23.62
C GLY A 230 9.76 1.76 24.46
N LEU A 231 8.79 0.85 24.63
CA LEU A 231 8.98 -0.42 25.32
C LEU A 231 9.99 -1.33 24.59
N GLY A 232 9.86 -1.47 23.28
CA GLY A 232 10.80 -2.25 22.47
C GLY A 232 12.24 -1.71 22.53
N TYR A 233 12.42 -0.40 22.63
CA TYR A 233 13.74 0.21 22.84
C TYR A 233 14.26 -0.01 24.26
N ALA A 234 13.40 0.14 25.27
CA ALA A 234 13.79 -0.11 26.66
C ALA A 234 14.28 -1.55 26.85
N GLU A 235 13.63 -2.53 26.20
CA GLU A 235 14.05 -3.92 26.19
C GLU A 235 15.42 -4.11 25.51
N LYS A 236 15.61 -3.56 24.30
CA LYS A 236 16.90 -3.63 23.59
C LYS A 236 18.06 -2.97 24.34
N VAL A 237 17.83 -1.83 24.99
CA VAL A 237 18.85 -1.14 25.80
C VAL A 237 19.19 -1.95 27.05
N ARG A 238 18.22 -2.65 27.63
CA ARG A 238 18.42 -3.55 28.77
C ARG A 238 19.27 -4.76 28.39
N GLU A 239 19.11 -5.31 27.19
CA GLU A 239 19.90 -6.43 26.69
C GLU A 239 21.33 -6.05 26.32
N HIS A 240 21.53 -4.86 25.75
CA HIS A 240 22.83 -4.39 25.25
C HIS A 240 23.16 -2.97 25.74
N PRO A 241 23.77 -2.81 26.92
CA PRO A 241 24.12 -1.50 27.48
C PRO A 241 25.34 -0.83 26.80
N ASP A 242 25.90 -1.41 25.73
CA ASP A 242 27.07 -0.85 25.06
C ASP A 242 26.72 0.43 24.28
N LYS A 243 27.60 1.44 24.38
CA LYS A 243 27.45 2.75 23.74
C LYS A 243 27.35 2.65 22.21
N GLN A 244 28.02 1.66 21.60
CA GLN A 244 27.94 1.44 20.16
C GLN A 244 26.53 1.03 19.71
N HIS A 245 25.82 0.27 20.54
CA HIS A 245 24.46 -0.17 20.27
C HIS A 245 23.47 1.01 20.35
N LEU A 246 23.66 1.92 21.31
CA LEU A 246 22.86 3.16 21.42
C LEU A 246 22.99 4.05 20.17
N VAL A 247 24.20 4.19 19.62
CA VAL A 247 24.41 4.95 18.38
C VAL A 247 23.76 4.27 17.18
N ALA A 248 23.86 2.93 17.08
CA ALA A 248 23.19 2.16 16.03
C ALA A 248 21.66 2.31 16.09
N VAL A 249 21.08 2.27 17.29
CA VAL A 249 19.66 2.51 17.54
C VAL A 249 19.27 3.92 17.12
N ALA A 250 20.04 4.95 17.50
CA ALA A 250 19.79 6.33 17.09
C ALA A 250 19.85 6.53 15.57
N ARG A 251 20.72 5.79 14.86
CA ARG A 251 20.78 5.81 13.40
C ARG A 251 19.59 5.10 12.76
N SER A 252 19.12 3.98 13.32
CA SER A 252 17.88 3.33 12.83
C SER A 252 16.65 4.23 12.97
N PHE A 253 16.61 5.08 14.00
CA PHE A 253 15.55 6.09 14.12
C PHE A 253 15.58 7.08 12.96
N ALA A 254 16.76 7.53 12.55
CA ALA A 254 16.89 8.48 11.44
C ALA A 254 16.52 7.87 10.08
N SER A 255 16.71 6.56 9.88
CA SER A 255 16.27 5.86 8.66
C SER A 255 14.76 5.70 8.60
N ASP A 256 14.12 5.43 9.74
CA ASP A 256 12.69 5.13 9.85
C ASP A 256 11.82 6.39 9.92
N CYS A 257 12.42 7.54 10.22
CA CYS A 257 11.71 8.81 10.24
C CYS A 257 11.23 9.23 8.84
N SER A 258 10.07 9.91 8.83
CA SER A 258 9.50 10.46 7.62
C SER A 258 10.52 11.31 6.86
N ALA A 259 10.48 11.25 5.54
CA ALA A 259 11.46 11.90 4.66
C ALA A 259 11.60 13.41 4.95
N SER A 260 10.57 14.06 5.49
CA SER A 260 10.59 15.48 5.87
C SER A 260 11.43 15.78 7.12
N LEU A 261 11.58 14.82 8.03
CA LEU A 261 12.33 14.99 9.28
C LEU A 261 13.79 14.53 9.18
N ARG A 262 14.11 13.69 8.21
CA ARG A 262 15.47 13.16 7.96
C ARG A 262 16.61 14.22 8.08
N PRO A 263 16.52 15.44 7.49
CA PRO A 263 17.59 16.44 7.61
C PRO A 263 17.77 16.99 9.04
N VAL A 264 16.69 17.06 9.84
CA VAL A 264 16.77 17.48 11.24
C VAL A 264 17.48 16.40 12.07
N TYR A 265 17.14 15.13 11.85
CA TYR A 265 17.77 14.00 12.53
C TYR A 265 19.28 13.89 12.25
N HIS A 266 19.70 14.07 10.99
CA HIS A 266 21.13 14.05 10.67
C HIS A 266 21.90 15.14 11.43
N LYS A 267 21.36 16.36 11.51
CA LYS A 267 21.99 17.43 12.31
C LYS A 267 22.08 17.09 13.80
N VAL A 268 21.08 16.42 14.35
CA VAL A 268 21.12 15.97 15.76
C VAL A 268 22.18 14.90 15.96
N ILE A 269 22.29 13.93 15.05
CA ILE A 269 23.34 12.90 15.09
C ILE A 269 24.73 13.54 15.02
N ASP A 270 24.93 14.52 14.13
CA ASP A 270 26.22 15.22 13.97
C ASP A 270 26.61 16.01 15.24
N VAL A 271 25.63 16.53 16.00
CA VAL A 271 25.89 17.20 17.28
C VAL A 271 26.26 16.19 18.38
N ILE A 272 25.66 15.00 18.37
CA ILE A 272 25.91 13.95 19.37
C ILE A 272 27.24 13.22 19.12
N GLN A 273 27.66 13.07 17.86
CA GLN A 273 28.98 12.53 17.49
C GLN A 273 29.94 13.66 17.07
N PRO A 274 30.62 14.33 18.01
CA PRO A 274 31.68 15.25 17.65
C PRO A 274 32.78 14.49 16.87
N PRO A 275 33.37 15.08 15.81
CA PRO A 275 34.31 14.42 14.89
C PRO A 275 35.65 13.94 15.51
N ALA A 276 35.80 13.99 16.83
CA ALA A 276 37.04 13.71 17.55
C ALA A 276 37.28 12.23 17.88
N LEU A 277 36.44 11.29 17.41
CA LEU A 277 36.60 9.85 17.65
C LEU A 277 36.75 9.02 16.37
N HIS A 278 37.25 9.65 15.29
CA HIS A 278 37.89 8.93 14.18
C HIS A 278 39.36 8.62 14.52
N HIS A 279 39.62 7.96 15.65
CA HIS A 279 40.78 7.09 15.69
C HIS A 279 40.35 5.78 15.03
N THR A 280 40.99 5.49 13.91
CA THR A 280 40.97 4.25 13.14
C THR A 280 41.09 3.01 14.03
N ALA A 281 39.98 2.56 14.59
CA ALA A 281 39.81 1.18 14.97
C ALA A 281 39.04 0.54 13.82
N ASP A 282 39.75 -0.23 13.00
CA ASP A 282 39.18 -1.14 12.01
C ASP A 282 38.19 -2.06 12.74
N LEU A 283 36.91 -1.71 12.72
CA LEU A 283 35.85 -2.63 13.11
C LEU A 283 35.78 -3.69 12.01
N PRO A 284 35.92 -4.99 12.33
CA PRO A 284 35.70 -6.04 11.37
C PRO A 284 34.27 -5.92 10.86
N THR A 285 34.14 -5.74 9.55
CA THR A 285 32.89 -5.92 8.84
C THR A 285 32.31 -7.26 9.26
N LEU A 286 31.22 -7.24 10.02
CA LEU A 286 30.34 -8.38 10.21
C LEU A 286 29.85 -8.76 8.80
N ASN A 287 30.56 -9.71 8.19
CA ASN A 287 30.10 -10.42 7.01
C ASN A 287 28.76 -11.04 7.38
N GLU A 288 27.68 -10.44 6.86
CA GLU A 288 26.44 -11.16 6.62
C GLU A 288 26.80 -12.40 5.81
N ASN A 289 26.78 -13.57 6.47
CA ASN A 289 26.58 -14.84 5.82
C ASN A 289 25.17 -14.82 5.21
N LYS A 290 25.05 -14.17 4.05
CA LYS A 290 23.93 -14.32 3.15
C LYS A 290 24.23 -15.51 2.28
N GLU A 291 23.82 -16.66 2.79
CA GLU A 291 23.93 -17.95 2.14
C GLU A 291 23.32 -17.88 0.73
N ASN A 292 24.13 -18.34 -0.23
CA ASN A 292 23.83 -18.46 -1.64
C ASN A 292 22.45 -19.09 -1.90
N SER A 293 21.54 -18.31 -2.48
CA SER A 293 20.55 -18.84 -3.42
C SER A 293 20.70 -18.07 -4.73
N GLY A 294 21.53 -18.61 -5.62
CA GLY A 294 21.69 -18.10 -6.97
C GLY A 294 20.41 -18.30 -7.77
N ILE A 295 19.72 -17.20 -8.08
CA ILE A 295 18.88 -17.08 -9.26
C ILE A 295 19.42 -15.89 -10.05
N GLU A 296 20.23 -16.22 -11.03
CA GLU A 296 20.77 -15.31 -12.03
C GLU A 296 19.60 -14.85 -12.94
N MET A 297 19.00 -13.70 -12.64
CA MET A 297 18.08 -13.05 -13.59
C MET A 297 18.90 -12.29 -14.63
N THR A 298 19.07 -12.93 -15.78
CA THR A 298 19.57 -12.31 -16.99
C THR A 298 18.56 -11.28 -17.50
N GLU A 299 19.01 -10.04 -17.67
CA GLU A 299 18.27 -8.96 -18.32
C GLU A 299 17.86 -9.37 -19.75
N ALA A 300 16.57 -9.61 -19.94
CA ALA A 300 15.99 -9.81 -21.26
C ALA A 300 15.94 -8.47 -22.01
N LYS A 301 16.83 -8.30 -22.99
CA LYS A 301 16.70 -7.24 -24.01
C LYS A 301 15.34 -7.40 -24.72
N PRO A 302 14.55 -6.32 -24.87
CA PRO A 302 13.27 -6.40 -25.56
C PRO A 302 13.48 -6.76 -27.03
N SER A 303 12.74 -7.78 -27.49
CA SER A 303 12.82 -8.28 -28.85
C SER A 303 12.34 -7.23 -29.86
N GLU A 304 12.98 -7.20 -31.03
CA GLU A 304 12.68 -6.32 -32.17
C GLU A 304 11.19 -6.33 -32.59
N VAL A 305 10.45 -7.39 -32.25
CA VAL A 305 9.02 -7.55 -32.53
C VAL A 305 8.16 -6.52 -31.78
N GLU A 306 8.58 -6.09 -30.59
CA GLU A 306 7.85 -5.10 -29.78
C GLU A 306 8.01 -3.66 -30.32
N LYS A 307 9.11 -3.36 -31.05
CA LYS A 307 9.32 -2.06 -31.70
C LYS A 307 8.41 -1.88 -32.92
N THR A 308 8.12 -2.94 -33.65
CA THR A 308 7.27 -2.88 -34.86
C THR A 308 5.80 -2.63 -34.50
N ARG A 309 5.33 -3.17 -33.37
CA ARG A 309 3.95 -2.98 -32.90
C ARG A 309 3.66 -1.54 -32.45
N ARG A 310 4.66 -0.81 -31.97
CA ARG A 310 4.52 0.60 -31.58
C ARG A 310 4.51 1.58 -32.77
N ARG A 311 4.96 1.17 -33.96
CA ARG A 311 4.90 2.02 -35.17
C ARG A 311 3.55 2.03 -35.86
N HIS A 312 2.73 0.97 -35.74
CA HIS A 312 1.41 0.94 -36.37
C HIS A 312 0.30 1.64 -35.58
N ARG A 313 0.52 1.94 -34.31
CA ARG A 313 -0.49 2.61 -33.46
C ARG A 313 -0.46 4.14 -33.51
N ARG A 314 0.33 4.73 -34.43
CA ARG A 314 0.50 6.18 -34.61
C ARG A 314 -0.03 6.69 -35.96
N SER A 315 -0.66 5.82 -36.76
CA SER A 315 -1.15 6.16 -38.10
C SER A 315 -2.65 5.95 -38.29
N ASP A 316 -3.42 5.71 -37.21
CA ASP A 316 -4.88 5.70 -37.20
C ASP A 316 -5.41 6.72 -36.17
#